data_AF-A0A940RFL0-F1
#
_entry.id   AF-A0A940RFL0-F1
#
_cell.length_a   1.000
_cell.length_b   1.000
_cell.length_c   1.000
_cell.angle_alpha   90.00
_cell.angle_beta   90.00
_cell.angle_gamma   90.00
#
_symmetry.space_group_name_H-M   'P 1'
#
loop_
_entity.id
_entity.type
_entity.pdbx_description
1 polymer ?
#
loop_
_entity_poly.entity_id
_entity_poly.type
_entity_poly.pdbx_seq_one_letter_code
_entity_poly.pdbx_strand_id
1 'polypeptide(L)'
;MQIREIKVLRGPNFWSIKKHKLIQILLDLQELEFLPTNKIPGFYERIQLLLPSLYEHECSEGQQGGFFERVKDGTWMGHVIEHIALELQSLAGMKNTGFGRTRGAGKEGWYYVVFSYEEEQSGRYAGKAAVGIAEALVKGEDYDIEKAVDEIHNLWHNEKLGPTTYSIVEEAQKRNIPYLRLDEGSLVQLGYGCKQKRVEAALTSCTNIIATDIAGDKDRTKKLLTSANIPVPFGEVVSDVENLKSVIEFIGFPIVLKPLNGNHGKGATINITNWPCAITAFQRAQKHSQKIIVEKYIRGCDFRVLVVNNKFVAAALRKPASVIGDGRSTIQELIDAVNKDSRRGHCHEKVLTTIKVDDVTMELLAKENYTLDTVI
;
A
#
# COMPACT_ATOMS: atom_id res chain seq x y z
N MET A 1 3.22 -22.39 -26.56
CA MET A 1 4.49 -22.38 -25.81
C MET A 1 4.20 -22.82 -24.38
N GLN A 2 5.20 -23.19 -23.58
CA GLN A 2 4.94 -23.70 -22.23
C GLN A 2 5.94 -23.18 -21.20
N ILE A 3 5.43 -22.63 -20.10
CA ILE A 3 6.24 -22.34 -18.92
C ILE A 3 6.55 -23.66 -18.21
N ARG A 4 7.83 -24.00 -18.13
CA ARG A 4 8.31 -25.20 -17.42
C ARG A 4 8.56 -24.92 -15.95
N GLU A 5 9.14 -23.77 -15.64
CA GLU A 5 9.50 -23.37 -14.29
C GLU A 5 9.44 -21.85 -14.16
N ILE A 6 8.96 -21.35 -13.03
CA ILE A 6 9.13 -19.95 -12.62
C ILE A 6 9.90 -19.95 -11.31
N LYS A 7 11.06 -19.31 -11.32
CA LYS A 7 11.94 -19.18 -10.16
C LYS A 7 12.09 -17.71 -9.78
N VAL A 8 11.95 -17.42 -8.49
CA VAL A 8 12.16 -16.07 -7.95
C VAL A 8 13.52 -15.99 -7.29
N LEU A 9 14.32 -15.03 -7.74
CA LEU A 9 15.64 -14.72 -7.22
C LEU A 9 15.53 -13.47 -6.35
N ARG A 10 15.94 -13.57 -5.07
CA ARG A 10 15.76 -12.54 -4.03
C ARG A 10 17.07 -11.92 -3.54
N GLY A 11 18.19 -12.25 -4.19
CA GLY A 11 19.54 -11.96 -3.72
C GLY A 11 20.59 -12.04 -4.83
N PRO A 12 21.89 -12.07 -4.47
CA PRO A 12 22.97 -12.33 -5.41
C PRO A 12 22.66 -13.55 -6.28
N ASN A 13 22.79 -13.39 -7.58
CA ASN A 13 22.39 -14.39 -8.55
C ASN A 13 23.31 -14.41 -9.76
N PHE A 14 23.15 -15.45 -10.59
CA PHE A 14 23.96 -15.68 -11.78
C PHE A 14 23.77 -14.61 -12.87
N TRP A 15 22.58 -14.02 -12.99
CA TRP A 15 22.21 -13.15 -14.12
C TRP A 15 22.73 -11.73 -14.00
N SER A 16 22.80 -11.21 -12.77
CA SER A 16 23.25 -9.85 -12.50
C SER A 16 23.91 -9.72 -11.14
N ILE A 17 25.06 -9.06 -11.11
CA ILE A 17 25.76 -8.70 -9.87
C ILE A 17 25.01 -7.56 -9.15
N LYS A 18 24.37 -6.67 -9.91
CA LYS A 18 23.72 -5.45 -9.38
C LYS A 18 22.22 -5.63 -9.09
N LYS A 19 21.52 -6.49 -9.83
CA LYS A 19 20.07 -6.68 -9.70
C LYS A 19 19.79 -7.99 -8.97
N HIS A 20 19.21 -7.88 -7.78
CA HIS A 20 18.99 -9.03 -6.89
C HIS A 20 17.57 -9.59 -6.93
N LYS A 21 16.58 -8.77 -7.33
CA LYS A 21 15.18 -9.16 -7.49
C LYS A 21 14.89 -9.46 -8.95
N LEU A 22 14.96 -10.73 -9.32
CA LEU A 22 14.71 -11.20 -10.70
C LEU A 22 13.74 -12.37 -10.71
N ILE A 23 12.82 -12.38 -11.68
CA ILE A 23 12.05 -13.56 -12.07
C ILE A 23 12.82 -14.25 -13.18
N GLN A 24 13.02 -15.56 -13.04
CA GLN A 24 13.58 -16.42 -14.08
C GLN A 24 12.50 -17.41 -14.51
N ILE A 25 12.09 -17.34 -15.77
CA ILE A 25 11.16 -18.28 -16.39
C ILE A 25 11.97 -19.22 -17.28
N LEU A 26 11.86 -20.52 -17.04
CA LEU A 26 12.27 -21.52 -18.02
C LEU A 26 11.11 -21.75 -18.98
N LEU A 27 11.28 -21.29 -20.22
CA LEU A 27 10.28 -21.30 -21.26
C LEU A 27 10.65 -22.33 -22.34
N ASP A 28 9.68 -23.14 -22.73
CA ASP A 28 9.76 -24.05 -23.87
C ASP A 28 8.95 -23.45 -25.04
N LEU A 29 9.64 -23.01 -26.08
CA LEU A 29 9.03 -22.39 -27.25
C LEU A 29 8.28 -23.38 -28.14
N GLN A 30 8.56 -24.68 -28.03
CA GLN A 30 7.97 -25.72 -28.88
C GLN A 30 8.14 -25.35 -30.37
N GLU A 31 7.08 -25.41 -31.17
CA GLU A 31 7.10 -25.08 -32.60
C GLU A 31 7.51 -23.63 -32.90
N LEU A 32 7.35 -22.71 -31.93
CA LEU A 32 7.76 -21.32 -32.09
C LEU A 32 9.27 -21.11 -32.13
N GLU A 33 10.07 -22.14 -31.83
CA GLU A 33 11.51 -22.10 -32.06
C GLU A 33 11.86 -21.87 -33.53
N PHE A 34 11.06 -22.42 -34.44
CA PHE A 34 11.28 -22.33 -35.89
C PHE A 34 10.51 -21.15 -36.54
N LEU A 35 9.72 -20.44 -35.74
CA LEU A 35 8.86 -19.32 -36.14
C LEU A 35 9.24 -18.04 -35.37
N PRO A 36 10.39 -17.41 -35.69
CA PRO A 36 10.70 -16.07 -35.20
C PRO A 36 9.63 -15.07 -35.64
N THR A 37 9.54 -13.93 -34.95
CA THR A 37 8.46 -12.95 -35.09
C THR A 37 8.20 -12.50 -36.53
N ASN A 38 9.22 -12.39 -37.37
CA ASN A 38 9.10 -12.00 -38.79
C ASN A 38 8.45 -13.06 -39.68
N LYS A 39 8.41 -14.34 -39.26
CA LYS A 39 7.71 -15.42 -39.97
C LYS A 39 6.25 -15.57 -39.54
N ILE A 40 5.82 -14.84 -38.51
CA ILE A 40 4.45 -14.89 -38.00
C ILE A 40 3.64 -13.77 -38.65
N PRO A 41 2.64 -14.09 -39.51
CA PRO A 41 1.91 -13.08 -40.25
C PRO A 41 1.17 -12.10 -39.33
N GLY A 42 1.37 -10.80 -39.56
CA GLY A 42 0.70 -9.72 -38.82
C GLY A 42 1.17 -9.52 -37.38
N PHE A 43 2.24 -10.21 -36.94
CA PHE A 43 2.68 -10.14 -35.54
C PHE A 43 3.14 -8.75 -35.14
N TYR A 44 3.92 -8.09 -36.02
CA TYR A 44 4.47 -6.76 -35.80
C TYR A 44 3.35 -5.71 -35.61
N GLU A 45 2.34 -5.73 -36.48
CA GLU A 45 1.21 -4.80 -36.42
C GLU A 45 0.38 -5.02 -35.16
N ARG A 46 0.15 -6.29 -34.79
CA ARG A 46 -0.61 -6.62 -33.58
C ARG A 46 0.10 -6.16 -32.31
N ILE A 47 1.40 -6.42 -32.15
CA ILE A 47 2.12 -6.01 -30.94
C ILE A 47 2.27 -4.49 -30.85
N GLN A 48 2.45 -3.80 -31.98
CA GLN A 48 2.52 -2.34 -32.00
C GLN A 48 1.18 -1.70 -31.62
N LEU A 49 0.05 -2.27 -32.04
CA LEU A 49 -1.28 -1.80 -31.67
C LEU A 49 -1.61 -2.11 -30.21
N LEU A 50 -1.22 -3.29 -29.74
CA LEU A 50 -1.54 -3.79 -28.41
C LEU A 50 -0.70 -3.10 -27.32
N LEU A 51 0.61 -2.91 -27.54
CA LEU A 51 1.53 -2.29 -26.58
C LEU A 51 2.38 -1.19 -27.26
N PRO A 52 1.78 -0.04 -27.63
CA PRO A 52 2.49 1.02 -28.34
C PRO A 52 3.62 1.64 -27.51
N SER A 53 3.50 1.64 -26.18
CA SER A 53 4.49 2.18 -25.24
C SER A 53 5.82 1.41 -25.21
N LEU A 54 5.86 0.18 -25.73
CA LEU A 54 7.11 -0.57 -25.94
C LEU A 54 8.11 0.17 -26.84
N TYR A 55 7.68 1.20 -27.55
CA TYR A 55 8.56 2.03 -28.38
C TYR A 55 9.62 2.74 -27.54
N GLU A 56 9.29 3.09 -26.30
CA GLU A 56 10.20 3.76 -25.37
C GLU A 56 11.24 2.81 -24.76
N HIS A 57 11.08 1.48 -24.93
CA HIS A 57 12.02 0.50 -24.39
C HIS A 57 13.32 0.47 -25.21
N GLU A 58 14.38 1.02 -24.64
CA GLU A 58 15.74 0.86 -25.16
C GLU A 58 16.19 -0.59 -25.02
N CYS A 59 16.29 -1.31 -26.14
CA CYS A 59 16.86 -2.66 -26.20
C CYS A 59 18.41 -2.58 -26.21
N SER A 60 19.07 -3.71 -26.50
CA SER A 60 20.54 -3.86 -26.64
C SER A 60 21.21 -2.83 -27.55
N GLU A 61 20.45 -2.21 -28.45
CA GLU A 61 20.91 -1.21 -29.43
C GLU A 61 20.96 0.23 -28.87
N GLY A 62 20.38 0.48 -27.69
CA GLY A 62 20.47 1.76 -26.99
C GLY A 62 19.75 2.92 -27.68
N GLN A 63 18.78 2.62 -28.54
CA GLN A 63 17.96 3.60 -29.26
C GLN A 63 16.47 3.32 -29.04
N GLN A 64 15.65 4.38 -28.99
CA GLN A 64 14.20 4.27 -28.95
C GLN A 64 13.68 3.53 -30.19
N GLY A 65 12.72 2.63 -30.01
CA GLY A 65 12.17 1.82 -31.09
C GLY A 65 12.99 0.58 -31.48
N GLY A 66 14.20 0.40 -30.93
CA GLY A 66 15.07 -0.74 -31.29
C GLY A 66 14.45 -2.12 -31.01
N PHE A 67 13.54 -2.22 -30.04
CA PHE A 67 12.78 -3.47 -29.84
C PHE A 67 11.86 -3.80 -31.03
N PHE A 68 11.12 -2.81 -31.55
CA PHE A 68 10.23 -3.01 -32.70
C PHE A 68 10.99 -3.35 -33.97
N GLU A 69 12.18 -2.75 -34.18
CA GLU A 69 13.07 -3.12 -35.28
C GLU A 69 13.47 -4.60 -35.19
N ARG A 70 13.87 -5.08 -34.01
CA ARG A 70 14.20 -6.50 -33.77
C ARG A 70 13.01 -7.43 -33.97
N VAL A 71 11.80 -7.00 -33.63
CA VAL A 71 10.57 -7.76 -33.92
C VAL A 71 10.33 -7.88 -35.42
N LYS A 72 10.58 -6.81 -36.18
CA LYS A 72 10.45 -6.79 -37.64
C LYS A 72 11.52 -7.64 -38.33
N ASP A 73 12.76 -7.59 -37.86
CA ASP A 73 13.87 -8.38 -38.39
C ASP A 73 13.76 -9.87 -38.06
N GLY A 74 13.10 -10.19 -36.94
CA GLY A 74 12.89 -11.56 -36.47
C GLY A 74 13.65 -11.82 -35.17
N THR A 75 12.91 -11.90 -34.07
CA THR A 75 13.43 -12.30 -32.76
C THR A 75 12.66 -13.51 -32.23
N TRP A 76 13.23 -14.20 -31.25
CA TRP A 76 12.57 -15.31 -30.57
C TRP A 76 11.58 -14.81 -29.52
N MET A 77 10.54 -15.62 -29.28
CA MET A 77 9.44 -15.26 -28.39
C MET A 77 9.88 -15.05 -26.93
N GLY A 78 10.97 -15.69 -26.49
CA GLY A 78 11.53 -15.45 -25.16
C GLY A 78 11.93 -13.99 -24.94
N HIS A 79 12.53 -13.36 -25.96
CA HIS A 79 12.91 -11.95 -25.92
C HIS A 79 11.68 -11.03 -25.97
N VAL A 80 10.63 -11.42 -26.69
CA VAL A 80 9.35 -10.68 -26.70
C VAL A 80 8.70 -10.69 -25.31
N ILE A 81 8.62 -11.87 -24.69
CA ILE A 81 8.02 -12.06 -23.36
C ILE A 81 8.76 -11.25 -22.30
N GLU A 82 10.08 -11.16 -22.39
CA GLU A 82 10.90 -10.30 -21.52
C GLU A 82 10.42 -8.85 -21.57
N HIS A 83 10.31 -8.26 -22.77
CA HIS A 83 9.91 -6.87 -22.93
C HIS A 83 8.44 -6.64 -22.54
N ILE A 84 7.54 -7.57 -22.86
CA ILE A 84 6.13 -7.48 -22.43
C ILE A 84 6.04 -7.52 -20.91
N ALA A 85 6.78 -8.41 -20.24
CA ALA A 85 6.74 -8.51 -18.78
C ALA A 85 7.29 -7.25 -18.07
N LEU A 86 8.29 -6.59 -18.65
CA LEU A 86 8.78 -5.30 -18.15
C LEU A 86 7.74 -4.20 -18.37
N GLU A 87 7.13 -4.15 -19.56
CA GLU A 87 6.14 -3.14 -19.92
C GLU A 87 4.88 -3.20 -19.05
N LEU A 88 4.33 -4.40 -18.85
CA LEU A 88 3.16 -4.57 -17.98
C LEU A 88 3.42 -4.06 -16.56
N GLN A 89 4.64 -4.23 -16.04
CA GLN A 89 5.01 -3.71 -14.73
C GLN A 89 5.13 -2.17 -14.75
N SER A 90 5.72 -1.60 -15.80
CA SER A 90 5.80 -0.14 -16.01
C SER A 90 4.41 0.49 -16.06
N LEU A 91 3.48 -0.09 -16.85
CA LEU A 91 2.09 0.37 -16.95
C LEU A 91 1.34 0.27 -15.61
N ALA A 92 1.64 -0.75 -14.80
CA ALA A 92 1.08 -0.89 -13.45
C ALA A 92 1.69 0.09 -12.41
N GLY A 93 2.65 0.93 -12.82
CA GLY A 93 3.25 1.98 -11.99
C GLY A 93 4.55 1.60 -11.28
N MET A 94 5.11 0.42 -11.55
CA MET A 94 6.43 0.01 -11.04
C MET A 94 7.52 0.65 -11.88
N LYS A 95 8.37 1.49 -11.26
CA LYS A 95 9.35 2.31 -11.98
C LYS A 95 10.74 1.69 -12.02
N ASN A 96 11.01 0.67 -11.22
CA ASN A 96 12.33 0.06 -11.07
C ASN A 96 12.49 -1.28 -11.82
N THR A 97 11.68 -1.52 -12.85
CA THR A 97 11.65 -2.76 -13.64
C THR A 97 12.21 -2.57 -15.05
N GLY A 98 13.49 -2.24 -15.15
CA GLY A 98 14.15 -1.97 -16.44
C GLY A 98 15.23 -2.98 -16.86
N PHE A 99 15.41 -4.07 -16.10
CA PHE A 99 16.44 -5.07 -16.43
C PHE A 99 15.79 -6.35 -16.97
N GLY A 100 16.15 -6.73 -18.20
CA GLY A 100 15.78 -7.99 -18.83
C GLY A 100 17.00 -8.72 -19.40
N ARG A 101 16.91 -10.05 -19.50
CA ARG A 101 17.87 -10.87 -20.23
C ARG A 101 17.27 -12.22 -20.62
N THR A 102 17.35 -12.54 -21.91
CA THR A 102 16.95 -13.86 -22.44
C THR A 102 18.17 -14.63 -22.95
N ARG A 103 18.32 -15.90 -22.54
CA ARG A 103 19.41 -16.80 -22.98
C ARG A 103 18.91 -18.23 -23.18
N GLY A 104 19.52 -18.97 -24.11
CA GLY A 104 19.22 -20.40 -24.28
C GLY A 104 19.56 -21.22 -23.03
N ALA A 105 18.76 -22.24 -22.74
CA ALA A 105 18.89 -23.10 -21.56
C ALA A 105 19.57 -24.45 -21.86
N GLY A 106 20.42 -24.49 -22.89
CA GLY A 106 21.19 -25.67 -23.30
C GLY A 106 20.44 -26.69 -24.16
N LYS A 107 19.13 -26.88 -23.92
CA LYS A 107 18.26 -27.67 -24.81
C LYS A 107 17.64 -26.76 -25.89
N GLU A 108 17.57 -27.26 -27.12
CA GLU A 108 16.93 -26.53 -28.23
C GLU A 108 15.46 -26.22 -27.92
N GLY A 109 15.02 -25.00 -28.27
CA GLY A 109 13.70 -24.47 -27.94
C GLY A 109 13.53 -24.04 -26.48
N TRP A 110 14.51 -24.28 -25.60
CA TRP A 110 14.42 -23.89 -24.19
C TRP A 110 15.19 -22.61 -23.91
N TYR A 111 14.54 -21.66 -23.25
CA TYR A 111 15.10 -20.34 -22.93
C TYR A 111 14.87 -19.98 -21.48
N TYR A 112 15.88 -19.38 -20.86
CA TYR A 112 15.72 -18.61 -19.65
C TYR A 112 15.35 -17.18 -20.03
N VAL A 113 14.13 -16.79 -19.66
CA VAL A 113 13.65 -15.41 -19.75
C VAL A 113 13.75 -14.81 -18.36
N VAL A 114 14.57 -13.76 -18.21
CA VAL A 114 14.85 -13.16 -16.91
C VAL A 114 14.49 -11.69 -16.94
N PHE A 115 13.74 -11.23 -15.95
CA PHE A 115 13.37 -9.82 -15.82
C PHE A 115 13.31 -9.37 -14.36
N SER A 116 13.55 -8.08 -14.13
CA SER A 116 13.47 -7.47 -12.80
C SER A 116 12.03 -7.26 -12.34
N TYR A 117 11.82 -7.35 -11.03
CA TYR A 117 10.54 -7.10 -10.38
C TYR A 117 10.71 -6.20 -9.15
N GLU A 118 9.67 -5.44 -8.77
CA GLU A 118 9.61 -4.72 -7.50
C GLU A 118 8.99 -5.57 -6.38
N GLU A 119 7.83 -6.15 -6.68
CA GLU A 119 7.03 -7.05 -5.85
C GLU A 119 6.93 -8.44 -6.55
N GLU A 120 7.10 -9.50 -5.77
CA GLU A 120 7.29 -10.87 -6.25
C GLU A 120 6.05 -11.43 -6.97
N GLN A 121 4.85 -11.29 -6.41
CA GLN A 121 3.64 -11.82 -7.02
C GLN A 121 3.24 -11.02 -8.25
N SER A 122 3.40 -9.69 -8.21
CA SER A 122 3.27 -8.85 -9.40
C SER A 122 4.22 -9.31 -10.52
N GLY A 123 5.50 -9.56 -10.20
CA GLY A 123 6.47 -10.04 -11.17
C GLY A 123 6.14 -11.44 -11.72
N ARG A 124 5.68 -12.37 -10.87
CA ARG A 124 5.23 -13.70 -11.29
C ARG A 124 4.02 -13.63 -12.22
N TYR A 125 3.04 -12.80 -11.88
CA TYR A 125 1.85 -12.61 -12.68
C TYR A 125 2.20 -11.94 -14.01
N ALA A 126 3.02 -10.88 -13.99
CA ALA A 126 3.50 -10.21 -15.20
C ALA A 126 4.18 -11.18 -16.17
N GLY A 127 4.99 -12.10 -15.66
CA GLY A 127 5.60 -13.15 -16.48
C GLY A 127 4.61 -14.12 -17.12
N LYS A 128 3.56 -14.54 -16.38
CA LYS A 128 2.49 -15.39 -16.91
C LYS A 128 1.62 -14.65 -17.91
N ALA A 129 1.25 -13.42 -17.61
CA ALA A 129 0.49 -12.55 -18.49
C ALA A 129 1.26 -12.28 -19.78
N ALA A 130 2.57 -12.04 -19.70
CA ALA A 130 3.42 -11.84 -20.89
C ALA A 130 3.44 -13.05 -21.81
N VAL A 131 3.49 -14.28 -21.26
CA VAL A 131 3.36 -15.50 -22.07
C VAL A 131 1.96 -15.59 -22.70
N GLY A 132 0.90 -15.31 -21.95
CA GLY A 132 -0.47 -15.31 -22.46
C GLY A 132 -0.70 -14.29 -23.59
N ILE A 133 -0.18 -13.08 -23.44
CA ILE A 133 -0.21 -12.03 -24.47
C ILE A 133 0.56 -12.49 -25.70
N ALA A 134 1.76 -13.05 -25.53
CA ALA A 134 2.53 -13.56 -26.65
C ALA A 134 1.79 -14.68 -27.40
N GLU A 135 1.08 -15.58 -26.69
CA GLU A 135 0.26 -16.61 -27.32
C GLU A 135 -0.93 -16.04 -28.09
N ALA A 136 -1.62 -15.05 -27.52
CA ALA A 136 -2.71 -14.35 -28.19
C ALA A 136 -2.22 -13.62 -29.45
N LEU A 137 -1.07 -12.93 -29.37
CA LEU A 137 -0.42 -12.28 -30.51
C LEU A 137 -0.02 -13.25 -31.62
N VAL A 138 0.43 -14.45 -31.28
CA VAL A 138 0.75 -15.49 -32.28
C VAL A 138 -0.52 -15.99 -32.98
N LYS A 139 -1.60 -16.22 -32.23
CA LYS A 139 -2.88 -16.73 -32.76
C LYS A 139 -3.72 -15.65 -33.46
N GLY A 140 -3.44 -14.38 -33.21
CA GLY A 140 -4.29 -13.27 -33.65
C GLY A 140 -5.58 -13.13 -32.82
N GLU A 141 -5.53 -13.53 -31.55
CA GLU A 141 -6.63 -13.39 -30.59
C GLU A 141 -6.49 -12.07 -29.81
N ASP A 142 -7.62 -11.52 -29.35
CA ASP A 142 -7.64 -10.35 -28.49
C ASP A 142 -7.16 -10.70 -27.07
N TYR A 143 -6.48 -9.76 -26.41
CA TYR A 143 -6.06 -9.90 -25.02
C TYR A 143 -6.36 -8.61 -24.25
N ASP A 144 -6.99 -8.75 -23.08
CA ASP A 144 -7.33 -7.64 -22.21
C ASP A 144 -6.12 -7.21 -21.37
N ILE A 145 -5.37 -6.23 -21.87
CA ILE A 145 -4.20 -5.69 -21.16
C ILE A 145 -4.61 -4.90 -19.93
N GLU A 146 -5.68 -4.11 -20.02
CA GLU A 146 -6.12 -3.26 -18.91
C GLU A 146 -6.38 -4.10 -17.67
N LYS A 147 -7.10 -5.22 -17.83
CA LYS A 147 -7.31 -6.18 -16.76
C LYS A 147 -6.03 -6.80 -16.22
N ALA A 148 -5.06 -7.12 -17.09
CA ALA A 148 -3.77 -7.67 -16.64
C ALA A 148 -2.95 -6.64 -15.86
N VAL A 149 -2.93 -5.38 -16.32
CA VAL A 149 -2.27 -4.26 -15.64
C VAL A 149 -2.93 -3.96 -14.29
N ASP A 150 -4.26 -3.95 -14.23
CA ASP A 150 -5.02 -3.77 -12.99
C ASP A 150 -4.72 -4.86 -11.98
N GLU A 151 -4.66 -6.13 -12.40
CA GLU A 151 -4.31 -7.25 -11.52
C GLU A 151 -2.88 -7.12 -10.98
N ILE A 152 -1.92 -6.75 -11.84
CA ILE A 152 -0.53 -6.50 -11.45
C ILE A 152 -0.46 -5.35 -10.43
N HIS A 153 -1.22 -4.28 -10.66
CA HIS A 153 -1.29 -3.12 -9.77
C HIS A 153 -1.90 -3.49 -8.41
N ASN A 154 -2.97 -4.28 -8.41
CA ASN A 154 -3.64 -4.76 -7.19
C ASN A 154 -2.71 -5.65 -6.36
N LEU A 155 -2.01 -6.60 -6.99
CA LEU A 155 -1.01 -7.43 -6.33
C LEU A 155 0.10 -6.57 -5.71
N TRP A 156 0.61 -5.61 -6.46
CA TRP A 156 1.67 -4.71 -5.99
C TRP A 156 1.18 -3.90 -4.78
N HIS A 157 -0.05 -3.40 -4.83
CA HIS A 157 -0.65 -2.63 -3.75
C HIS A 157 -0.88 -3.46 -2.49
N ASN A 158 -1.38 -4.69 -2.63
CA ASN A 158 -1.72 -5.55 -1.49
C ASN A 158 -0.48 -6.11 -0.81
N GLU A 159 0.58 -6.35 -1.57
CA GLU A 159 1.79 -6.99 -1.07
C GLU A 159 2.95 -6.04 -0.85
N LYS A 160 2.85 -4.74 -1.18
CA LYS A 160 3.93 -3.79 -0.83
C LYS A 160 4.09 -3.66 0.69
N LEU A 161 5.29 -3.27 1.10
CA LEU A 161 5.56 -2.92 2.49
C LEU A 161 4.68 -1.73 2.91
N GLY A 162 4.12 -1.79 4.12
CA GLY A 162 3.40 -0.67 4.70
C GLY A 162 4.28 0.59 4.78
N PRO A 163 3.71 1.80 4.75
CA PRO A 163 4.46 3.05 4.58
C PRO A 163 5.56 3.25 5.62
N THR A 164 5.30 2.87 6.88
CA THR A 164 6.28 2.92 7.96
C THR A 164 7.46 1.97 7.71
N THR A 165 7.18 0.69 7.42
CA THR A 165 8.23 -0.29 7.15
C THR A 165 9.01 0.07 5.89
N TYR A 166 8.32 0.51 4.83
CA TYR A 166 8.96 0.98 3.60
C TYR A 166 9.95 2.11 3.88
N SER A 167 9.56 3.13 4.65
CA SER A 167 10.45 4.25 4.99
C SER A 167 11.69 3.79 5.77
N ILE A 168 11.55 2.82 6.67
CA ILE A 168 12.68 2.25 7.42
C ILE A 168 13.60 1.46 6.48
N VAL A 169 13.04 0.65 5.58
CA VAL A 169 13.81 -0.14 4.61
C VAL A 169 14.54 0.76 3.61
N GLU A 170 13.88 1.79 3.09
CA GLU A 170 14.47 2.75 2.18
C GLU A 170 15.68 3.45 2.82
N GLU A 171 15.55 3.89 4.07
CA GLU A 171 16.65 4.49 4.83
C GLU A 171 17.77 3.47 5.14
N ALA A 172 17.41 2.21 5.42
CA ALA A 172 18.39 1.13 5.59
C ALA A 172 19.19 0.92 4.30
N GLN A 173 18.54 0.90 3.13
CA GLN A 173 19.20 0.79 1.83
C GLN A 173 20.14 1.96 1.56
N LYS A 174 19.72 3.21 1.83
CA LYS A 174 20.58 4.41 1.71
C LYS A 174 21.85 4.32 2.54
N ARG A 175 21.79 3.61 3.67
CA ARG A 175 22.93 3.36 4.58
C ARG A 175 23.68 2.07 4.28
N ASN A 176 23.40 1.40 3.17
CA ASN A 176 23.97 0.09 2.81
C ASN A 176 23.74 -0.99 3.88
N ILE A 177 22.63 -0.89 4.62
CA ILE A 177 22.19 -1.93 5.56
C ILE A 177 21.35 -2.92 4.76
N PRO A 178 21.78 -4.19 4.65
CA PRO A 178 21.01 -5.19 3.93
C PRO A 178 19.71 -5.50 4.66
N TYR A 179 18.68 -5.89 3.92
CA TYR A 179 17.40 -6.28 4.49
C TYR A 179 16.85 -7.53 3.81
N LEU A 180 16.00 -8.25 4.54
CA LEU A 180 15.27 -9.42 4.06
C LEU A 180 13.84 -9.34 4.59
N ARG A 181 12.86 -9.41 3.70
CA ARG A 181 11.46 -9.58 4.08
C ARG A 181 11.25 -11.04 4.51
N LEU A 182 10.65 -11.26 5.68
CA LEU A 182 10.51 -12.58 6.28
C LEU A 182 9.14 -13.24 6.01
N ASP A 183 8.13 -12.45 5.64
CA ASP A 183 6.76 -12.90 5.42
C ASP A 183 6.07 -12.14 4.27
N GLU A 184 4.81 -12.49 4.00
CA GLU A 184 3.91 -11.76 3.08
C GLU A 184 3.47 -10.41 3.69
N GLY A 185 3.58 -10.27 5.02
CA GLY A 185 3.32 -9.05 5.76
C GLY A 185 4.46 -8.03 5.68
N SER A 186 4.57 -7.18 6.69
CA SER A 186 5.60 -6.14 6.75
C SER A 186 6.70 -6.48 7.77
N LEU A 187 6.96 -7.76 8.02
CA LEU A 187 8.04 -8.21 8.89
C LEU A 187 9.36 -8.25 8.11
N VAL A 188 10.29 -7.41 8.53
CA VAL A 188 11.58 -7.24 7.86
C VAL A 188 12.72 -7.47 8.85
N GLN A 189 13.71 -8.22 8.39
CA GLN A 189 15.02 -8.29 9.03
C GLN A 189 15.96 -7.26 8.39
N LEU A 190 16.62 -6.47 9.22
CA LEU A 190 17.74 -5.59 8.86
C LEU A 190 19.04 -6.22 9.34
N GLY A 191 20.08 -6.20 8.52
CA GLY A 191 21.39 -6.76 8.84
C GLY A 191 21.46 -8.29 8.81
N TYR A 192 22.65 -8.82 9.10
CA TYR A 192 22.94 -10.26 9.10
C TYR A 192 23.61 -10.71 10.41
N GLY A 193 23.53 -12.02 10.68
CA GLY A 193 24.22 -12.67 11.79
C GLY A 193 23.88 -12.05 13.15
N CYS A 194 24.89 -11.82 13.98
CA CYS A 194 24.73 -11.21 15.31
C CYS A 194 24.24 -9.75 15.29
N LYS A 195 24.29 -9.07 14.14
CA LYS A 195 23.84 -7.68 13.98
C LYS A 195 22.41 -7.56 13.46
N GLN A 196 21.70 -8.68 13.26
CA GLN A 196 20.34 -8.66 12.74
C GLN A 196 19.36 -7.97 13.70
N LYS A 197 18.41 -7.22 13.15
CA LYS A 197 17.29 -6.58 13.86
C LYS A 197 16.00 -6.88 13.11
N ARG A 198 14.91 -7.13 13.82
CA ARG A 198 13.59 -7.35 13.23
C ARG A 198 12.73 -6.12 13.46
N VAL A 199 12.00 -5.72 12.42
CA VAL A 199 11.08 -4.60 12.45
C VAL A 199 9.77 -4.98 11.77
N GLU A 200 8.66 -4.51 12.35
CA GLU A 200 7.33 -4.63 11.78
C GLU A 200 6.57 -3.33 12.08
N ALA A 201 6.22 -2.59 11.03
CA ALA A 201 5.78 -1.20 11.14
C ALA A 201 6.77 -0.37 11.99
N ALA A 202 6.32 0.15 13.14
CA ALA A 202 7.16 0.90 14.08
C ALA A 202 7.71 0.05 15.23
N LEU A 203 7.31 -1.22 15.33
CA LEU A 203 7.80 -2.13 16.35
C LEU A 203 9.16 -2.68 15.94
N THR A 204 10.07 -2.77 16.90
CA THR A 204 11.43 -3.28 16.68
C THR A 204 11.73 -4.40 17.67
N SER A 205 12.79 -5.16 17.41
CA SER A 205 13.34 -6.12 18.39
C SER A 205 13.74 -5.50 19.73
N CYS A 206 13.79 -4.17 19.84
CA CYS A 206 14.09 -3.45 21.08
C CYS A 206 12.84 -2.90 21.78
N THR A 207 11.65 -3.04 21.18
CA THR A 207 10.41 -2.57 21.79
C THR A 207 10.00 -3.53 22.91
N ASN A 208 9.89 -3.01 24.13
CA ASN A 208 9.52 -3.81 25.30
C ASN A 208 8.05 -4.24 25.21
N ILE A 209 7.78 -5.54 25.37
CA ILE A 209 6.41 -6.09 25.31
C ILE A 209 5.48 -5.46 26.34
N ILE A 210 5.96 -5.23 27.58
CA ILE A 210 5.18 -4.58 28.63
C ILE A 210 4.80 -3.16 28.22
N ALA A 211 5.71 -2.43 27.55
CA ALA A 211 5.41 -1.09 27.05
C ALA A 211 4.35 -1.12 25.94
N THR A 212 4.43 -2.08 25.03
CA THR A 212 3.40 -2.29 23.99
C THR A 212 2.04 -2.59 24.61
N ASP A 213 1.98 -3.48 25.60
CA ASP A 213 0.75 -3.85 26.30
C ASP A 213 0.14 -2.66 27.05
N ILE A 214 0.98 -1.86 27.74
CA ILE A 214 0.54 -0.64 28.40
C ILE A 214 -0.03 0.34 27.37
N ALA A 215 0.67 0.59 26.26
CA ALA A 215 0.23 1.51 25.22
C ALA A 215 -1.09 1.10 24.55
N GLY A 216 -1.39 -0.20 24.48
CA GLY A 216 -2.66 -0.74 23.99
C GLY A 216 -3.85 -0.56 24.95
N ASP A 217 -3.59 -0.32 26.24
CA ASP A 217 -4.60 -0.13 27.29
C ASP A 217 -4.62 1.33 27.75
N LYS A 218 -5.70 2.03 27.41
CA LYS A 218 -5.85 3.47 27.70
C LYS A 218 -5.89 3.77 29.20
N ASP A 219 -6.45 2.88 30.02
CA ASP A 219 -6.52 3.08 31.46
C ASP A 219 -5.14 2.88 32.11
N ARG A 220 -4.43 1.81 31.75
CA ARG A 220 -3.05 1.57 32.22
C ARG A 220 -2.11 2.70 31.82
N THR A 221 -2.18 3.13 30.56
CA THR A 221 -1.39 4.26 30.07
C THR A 221 -1.65 5.51 30.89
N LYS A 222 -2.92 5.87 31.13
CA LYS A 222 -3.27 7.05 31.91
C LYS A 222 -2.78 6.98 33.34
N LYS A 223 -2.98 5.84 34.03
CA LYS A 223 -2.49 5.65 35.40
C LYS A 223 -0.99 5.86 35.51
N LEU A 224 -0.22 5.35 34.54
CA LEU A 224 1.23 5.54 34.49
C LEU A 224 1.62 7.01 34.24
N LEU A 225 0.92 7.70 33.35
CA LEU A 225 1.16 9.13 33.09
C LEU A 225 0.81 9.98 34.30
N THR A 226 -0.34 9.72 34.94
CA THR A 226 -0.78 10.42 36.17
C THR A 226 0.20 10.22 37.31
N SER A 227 0.71 9.00 37.54
CA SER A 227 1.68 8.75 38.61
C SER A 227 3.02 9.45 38.37
N ALA A 228 3.34 9.74 37.11
CA ALA A 228 4.47 10.58 36.70
C ALA A 228 4.15 12.09 36.68
N ASN A 229 2.98 12.51 37.17
CA ASN A 229 2.48 13.90 37.13
C ASN A 229 2.36 14.50 35.72
N ILE A 230 2.17 13.66 34.71
CA ILE A 230 1.89 14.10 33.34
C ILE A 230 0.39 14.39 33.23
N PRO A 231 -0.01 15.58 32.73
CA PRO A 231 -1.42 15.93 32.61
C PRO A 231 -2.16 14.98 31.66
N VAL A 232 -3.22 14.35 32.15
CA VAL A 232 -4.14 13.54 31.34
C VAL A 232 -5.58 13.97 31.60
N PRO A 233 -6.49 13.86 30.63
CA PRO A 233 -7.90 14.12 30.86
C PRO A 233 -8.43 13.20 31.96
N PHE A 234 -9.10 13.76 32.97
CA PHE A 234 -9.76 12.94 33.98
C PHE A 234 -10.79 12.01 33.31
N GLY A 235 -10.86 10.77 33.79
CA GLY A 235 -11.80 9.81 33.27
C GLY A 235 -11.71 8.44 33.95
N GLU A 236 -12.80 7.71 33.92
CA GLU A 236 -12.95 6.40 34.56
C GLU A 236 -13.49 5.35 33.59
N VAL A 237 -13.23 4.08 33.90
CA VAL A 237 -13.74 2.94 33.13
C VAL A 237 -15.07 2.50 33.73
N VAL A 238 -16.09 2.43 32.88
CA VAL A 238 -17.45 2.01 33.22
C VAL A 238 -17.84 0.82 32.35
N SER A 239 -18.74 -0.01 32.87
CA SER A 239 -19.26 -1.21 32.16
C SER A 239 -20.78 -1.21 32.04
N ASP A 240 -21.45 -0.30 32.75
CA ASP A 240 -22.90 -0.19 32.85
C ASP A 240 -23.34 1.27 32.90
N VAL A 241 -24.65 1.48 32.73
CA VAL A 241 -25.26 2.81 32.62
C VAL A 241 -25.32 3.54 33.97
N GLU A 242 -25.38 2.82 35.09
CA GLU A 242 -25.43 3.42 36.42
C GLU A 242 -24.08 4.07 36.77
N ASN A 243 -22.99 3.32 36.57
CA ASN A 243 -21.63 3.85 36.70
C ASN A 243 -21.36 4.98 35.71
N LEU A 244 -21.84 4.87 34.46
CA LEU A 244 -21.76 5.95 33.49
C LEU A 244 -22.39 7.24 34.04
N LYS A 245 -23.58 7.16 34.67
CA LYS A 245 -24.26 8.32 35.25
C LYS A 245 -23.43 8.97 36.35
N SER A 246 -22.98 8.18 37.32
CA SER A 246 -22.17 8.67 38.45
C SER A 246 -20.89 9.35 37.98
N VAL A 247 -20.19 8.77 36.99
CA VAL A 247 -18.97 9.36 36.42
C VAL A 247 -19.28 10.66 35.67
N ILE A 248 -20.39 10.74 34.93
CA ILE A 248 -20.79 11.97 34.25
C ILE A 248 -21.16 13.07 35.24
N GLU A 249 -21.84 12.75 36.33
CA GLU A 249 -22.18 13.71 37.39
C GLU A 249 -20.92 14.31 38.04
N PHE A 250 -19.88 13.49 38.21
CA PHE A 250 -18.60 13.96 38.74
C PHE A 250 -17.78 14.79 37.74
N ILE A 251 -17.68 14.35 36.48
CA ILE A 251 -16.85 14.99 35.45
C ILE A 251 -17.52 16.25 34.87
N GLY A 252 -18.84 16.21 34.72
CA GLY A 252 -19.66 17.17 34.00
C GLY A 252 -19.45 17.14 32.48
N PHE A 253 -20.49 17.52 31.73
CA PHE A 253 -20.39 17.72 30.29
C PHE A 253 -19.45 18.89 29.91
N PRO A 254 -18.89 18.92 28.68
CA PRO A 254 -18.91 17.85 27.68
C PRO A 254 -17.94 16.69 28.01
N ILE A 255 -18.27 15.49 27.51
CA ILE A 255 -17.49 14.25 27.71
C ILE A 255 -17.14 13.55 26.40
N VAL A 256 -16.24 12.56 26.49
CA VAL A 256 -15.87 11.62 25.43
C VAL A 256 -16.12 10.19 25.94
N LEU A 257 -16.70 9.35 25.08
CA LEU A 257 -16.84 7.91 25.33
C LEU A 257 -16.07 7.14 24.27
N LYS A 258 -15.22 6.20 24.70
CA LYS A 258 -14.45 5.35 23.79
C LYS A 258 -14.27 3.93 24.34
N PRO A 259 -14.21 2.89 23.49
CA PRO A 259 -13.88 1.54 23.93
C PRO A 259 -12.47 1.50 24.52
N LEU A 260 -12.29 0.81 25.65
CA LEU A 260 -11.01 0.75 26.36
C LEU A 260 -9.89 0.23 25.44
N ASN A 261 -10.16 -0.84 24.69
CA ASN A 261 -9.18 -1.56 23.88
C ASN A 261 -9.31 -1.25 22.36
N GLY A 262 -10.00 -0.16 22.00
CA GLY A 262 -10.24 0.20 20.59
C GLY A 262 -9.11 1.02 19.95
N ASN A 263 -8.87 0.80 18.66
CA ASN A 263 -7.90 1.54 17.83
C ASN A 263 -8.61 2.36 16.72
N HIS A 264 -7.89 3.30 16.09
CA HIS A 264 -8.37 4.13 14.97
C HIS A 264 -9.67 4.91 15.22
N GLY A 265 -10.00 5.20 16.49
CA GLY A 265 -11.25 5.89 16.85
C GLY A 265 -12.52 5.05 16.66
N LYS A 266 -12.41 3.74 16.37
CA LYS A 266 -13.58 2.86 16.23
C LYS A 266 -14.38 2.84 17.53
N GLY A 267 -15.67 3.15 17.43
CA GLY A 267 -16.59 3.22 18.58
C GLY A 267 -16.42 4.45 19.48
N ALA A 268 -15.55 5.40 19.13
CA ALA A 268 -15.38 6.63 19.91
C ALA A 268 -16.41 7.68 19.51
N THR A 269 -17.00 8.33 20.51
CA THR A 269 -17.89 9.49 20.33
C THR A 269 -17.36 10.65 21.18
N ILE A 270 -17.15 11.80 20.55
CA ILE A 270 -16.56 12.99 21.16
C ILE A 270 -17.61 14.09 21.32
N ASN A 271 -17.31 15.08 22.18
CA ASN A 271 -18.13 16.27 22.41
C ASN A 271 -19.61 15.95 22.74
N ILE A 272 -19.82 14.97 23.61
CA ILE A 272 -21.16 14.59 24.10
C ILE A 272 -21.55 15.65 25.14
N THR A 273 -22.69 16.32 24.93
CA THR A 273 -23.14 17.46 25.75
C THR A 273 -24.38 17.19 26.60
N ASN A 274 -25.04 16.05 26.40
CA ASN A 274 -26.28 15.70 27.09
C ASN A 274 -26.42 14.19 27.31
N TRP A 275 -27.31 13.82 28.24
CA TRP A 275 -27.54 12.44 28.65
C TRP A 275 -28.08 11.52 27.56
N PRO A 276 -29.11 11.89 26.76
CA PRO A 276 -29.56 11.05 25.64
C PRO A 276 -28.43 10.68 24.68
N CYS A 277 -27.60 11.66 24.29
CA CYS A 277 -26.43 11.41 23.45
C CYS A 277 -25.41 10.49 24.13
N ALA A 278 -25.22 10.61 25.46
CA ALA A 278 -24.31 9.75 26.21
C ALA A 278 -24.74 8.28 26.17
N ILE A 279 -26.04 8.00 26.28
CA ILE A 279 -26.58 6.64 26.16
C ILE A 279 -26.33 6.04 24.78
N THR A 280 -26.66 6.79 23.72
CA THR A 280 -26.44 6.32 22.34
C THR A 280 -24.95 6.07 22.07
N ALA A 281 -24.09 6.97 22.54
CA ALA A 281 -22.64 6.83 22.42
C ALA A 281 -22.11 5.62 23.20
N PHE A 282 -22.62 5.39 24.41
CA PHE A 282 -22.25 4.23 25.23
C PHE A 282 -22.62 2.92 24.55
N GLN A 283 -23.85 2.80 24.04
CA GLN A 283 -24.30 1.62 23.29
C GLN A 283 -23.46 1.39 22.03
N ARG A 284 -23.09 2.46 21.30
CA ARG A 284 -22.18 2.37 20.14
C ARG A 284 -20.81 1.87 20.54
N ALA A 285 -20.25 2.35 21.65
CA ALA A 285 -18.96 1.92 22.15
C ALA A 285 -18.98 0.46 22.65
N GLN A 286 -20.09 0.02 23.28
CA GLN A 286 -20.27 -1.34 23.79
C GLN A 286 -20.24 -2.41 22.69
N LYS A 287 -20.61 -2.07 21.45
CA LYS A 287 -20.46 -2.98 20.29
C LYS A 287 -19.00 -3.37 20.03
N HIS A 288 -18.04 -2.60 20.53
CA HIS A 288 -16.61 -2.83 20.31
C HIS A 288 -15.87 -3.33 21.56
N SER A 289 -16.33 -3.00 22.76
CA SER A 289 -15.72 -3.47 24.01
C SER A 289 -16.72 -3.43 25.16
N GLN A 290 -16.65 -4.40 26.06
CA GLN A 290 -17.45 -4.41 27.30
C GLN A 290 -17.05 -3.29 28.25
N LYS A 291 -15.80 -2.83 28.20
CA LYS A 291 -15.27 -1.76 29.06
C LYS A 291 -15.13 -0.48 28.26
N ILE A 292 -15.81 0.56 28.71
CA ILE A 292 -15.82 1.88 28.07
C ILE A 292 -15.15 2.86 29.01
N ILE A 293 -14.27 3.71 28.49
CA ILE A 293 -13.68 4.79 29.28
C ILE A 293 -14.43 6.09 28.98
N VAL A 294 -14.86 6.77 30.04
CA VAL A 294 -15.48 8.10 30.03
C VAL A 294 -14.42 9.13 30.35
N GLU A 295 -14.29 10.18 29.56
CA GLU A 295 -13.29 11.22 29.80
C GLU A 295 -13.87 12.62 29.65
N LYS A 296 -13.26 13.58 30.33
CA LYS A 296 -13.55 15.00 30.09
C LYS A 296 -13.16 15.36 28.66
N TYR A 297 -14.06 16.01 27.93
CA TYR A 297 -13.74 16.56 26.62
C TYR A 297 -12.82 17.78 26.79
N ILE A 298 -11.66 17.74 26.14
CA ILE A 298 -10.70 18.83 26.12
C ILE A 298 -10.75 19.50 24.76
N ARG A 299 -10.99 20.82 24.75
CA ARG A 299 -10.94 21.64 23.54
C ARG A 299 -9.50 22.11 23.30
N GLY A 300 -8.99 21.92 22.09
CA GLY A 300 -7.64 22.35 21.74
C GLY A 300 -7.19 21.80 20.39
N CYS A 301 -5.90 21.96 20.10
CA CYS A 301 -5.27 21.37 18.92
C CYS A 301 -4.76 19.95 19.23
N ASP A 302 -4.96 19.02 18.30
CA ASP A 302 -4.44 17.65 18.37
C ASP A 302 -3.09 17.56 17.65
N PHE A 303 -2.02 17.31 18.40
CA PHE A 303 -0.68 17.11 17.86
C PHE A 303 -0.24 15.66 18.03
N ARG A 304 0.21 15.04 16.93
CA ARG A 304 0.93 13.76 16.97
C ARG A 304 2.42 14.03 17.12
N VAL A 305 2.99 13.63 18.24
CA VAL A 305 4.41 13.79 18.54
C VAL A 305 5.15 12.47 18.32
N LEU A 306 6.28 12.53 17.60
CA LEU A 306 7.19 11.40 17.41
C LEU A 306 8.41 11.55 18.33
N VAL A 307 8.61 10.57 19.20
CA VAL A 307 9.76 10.45 20.09
C VAL A 307 10.57 9.22 19.68
N VAL A 308 11.88 9.41 19.45
CA VAL A 308 12.81 8.31 19.13
C VAL A 308 14.02 8.42 20.04
N ASN A 309 14.41 7.32 20.70
CA ASN A 309 15.52 7.29 21.66
C ASN A 309 15.45 8.43 22.69
N ASN A 310 14.27 8.62 23.29
CA ASN A 310 13.98 9.64 24.30
C ASN A 310 14.18 11.09 23.83
N LYS A 311 14.21 11.33 22.51
CA LYS A 311 14.31 12.66 21.91
C LYS A 311 13.06 12.97 21.10
N PHE A 312 12.55 14.19 21.26
CA PHE A 312 11.55 14.74 20.37
C PHE A 312 12.13 14.90 18.96
N VAL A 313 11.50 14.27 17.96
CA VAL A 313 11.97 14.30 16.56
C VAL A 313 11.08 15.17 15.69
N ALA A 314 9.77 15.01 15.81
CA ALA A 314 8.79 15.72 14.98
C ALA A 314 7.43 15.82 15.67
N ALA A 315 6.63 16.80 15.24
CA ALA A 315 5.22 16.89 15.57
C ALA A 315 4.40 17.20 14.32
N ALA A 316 3.19 16.64 14.23
CA ALA A 316 2.23 16.92 13.17
C ALA A 316 0.89 17.36 13.78
N LEU A 317 0.36 18.50 13.33
CA LEU A 317 -0.99 18.94 13.65
C LEU A 317 -1.98 18.09 12.87
N ARG A 318 -2.91 17.42 13.58
CA ARG A 318 -3.98 16.64 12.94
C ARG A 318 -5.17 17.55 12.71
N LYS A 319 -5.46 17.84 11.45
CA LYS A 319 -6.66 18.58 11.03
C LYS A 319 -7.72 17.58 10.55
N PRO A 320 -8.98 17.69 11.01
CA PRO A 320 -10.09 16.93 10.43
C PRO A 320 -10.22 17.18 8.93
N ALA A 321 -10.76 16.20 8.21
CA ALA A 321 -11.13 16.39 6.81
C ALA A 321 -12.13 17.55 6.72
N SER A 322 -11.86 18.50 5.84
CA SER A 322 -12.67 19.70 5.65
C SER A 322 -12.52 20.21 4.21
N VAL A 323 -13.57 20.87 3.74
CA VAL A 323 -13.59 21.67 2.51
C VAL A 323 -13.85 23.12 2.89
N ILE A 324 -13.42 24.06 2.04
CA ILE A 324 -13.66 25.49 2.23
C ILE A 324 -14.61 25.91 1.12
N GLY A 325 -15.75 26.51 1.50
CA GLY A 325 -16.71 27.06 0.56
C GLY A 325 -16.12 28.20 -0.26
N ASP A 326 -16.38 28.19 -1.56
CA ASP A 326 -16.00 29.25 -2.50
C ASP A 326 -17.20 30.08 -2.99
N GLY A 327 -18.39 29.82 -2.43
CA GLY A 327 -19.65 30.46 -2.79
C GLY A 327 -20.20 30.09 -4.17
N ARG A 328 -19.61 29.10 -4.86
CA ARG A 328 -20.01 28.71 -6.23
C ARG A 328 -20.16 27.21 -6.40
N SER A 329 -19.23 26.42 -5.87
CA SER A 329 -19.19 24.98 -6.02
C SER A 329 -19.95 24.25 -4.91
N THR A 330 -20.52 23.10 -5.26
CA THR A 330 -21.17 22.23 -4.29
C THR A 330 -20.14 21.57 -3.38
N ILE A 331 -20.56 21.10 -2.19
CA ILE A 331 -19.69 20.33 -1.30
C ILE A 331 -19.08 19.12 -2.03
N GLN A 332 -19.85 18.43 -2.86
CA GLN A 332 -19.35 17.30 -3.66
C GLN A 332 -18.22 17.73 -4.62
N GLU A 333 -18.40 18.83 -5.35
CA GLU A 333 -17.39 19.37 -6.25
C GLU A 333 -16.11 19.79 -5.50
N LEU A 334 -16.27 20.39 -4.31
CA LEU A 334 -15.14 20.75 -3.45
C LEU A 334 -14.40 19.52 -2.94
N ILE A 335 -15.12 18.45 -2.56
CA ILE A 335 -14.51 17.16 -2.18
C ILE A 335 -13.73 16.58 -3.35
N ASP A 336 -14.31 16.57 -4.54
CA ASP A 336 -13.67 16.04 -5.75
C ASP A 336 -12.44 16.85 -6.12
N ALA A 337 -12.49 18.18 -6.02
CA ALA A 337 -11.35 19.06 -6.22
C ALA A 337 -10.23 18.79 -5.20
N VAL A 338 -10.55 18.63 -3.92
CA VAL A 338 -9.58 18.28 -2.88
C VAL A 338 -8.97 16.89 -3.10
N ASN A 339 -9.75 15.94 -3.63
CA ASN A 339 -9.31 14.57 -3.92
C ASN A 339 -8.41 14.48 -5.16
N LYS A 340 -8.39 15.49 -6.04
CA LYS A 340 -7.44 15.56 -7.18
C LYS A 340 -5.98 15.76 -6.76
N ASP A 341 -5.70 16.07 -5.49
CA ASP A 341 -4.32 16.16 -4.98
C ASP A 341 -3.60 14.82 -5.18
N SER A 342 -2.49 14.85 -5.94
CA SER A 342 -1.66 13.67 -6.23
C SER A 342 -1.17 12.91 -5.00
N ARG A 343 -1.09 13.57 -3.82
CA ARG A 343 -0.69 12.98 -2.53
C ARG A 343 -1.81 12.19 -1.87
N ARG A 344 -3.05 12.31 -2.34
CA ARG A 344 -4.19 11.51 -1.88
C ARG A 344 -4.28 10.19 -2.63
N GLY A 345 -4.49 9.13 -1.87
CA GLY A 345 -4.63 7.77 -2.40
C GLY A 345 -5.74 7.00 -1.68
N HIS A 346 -6.01 5.80 -2.16
CA HIS A 346 -7.01 4.95 -1.53
C HIS A 346 -6.49 4.44 -0.19
N CYS A 347 -7.27 4.62 0.89
CA CYS A 347 -6.88 4.21 2.25
C CYS A 347 -5.51 4.79 2.68
N HIS A 348 -4.51 3.93 2.92
CA HIS A 348 -3.16 4.33 3.34
C HIS A 348 -2.11 4.14 2.23
N GLU A 349 -2.56 4.12 0.97
CA GLU A 349 -1.69 4.02 -0.21
C GLU A 349 -0.68 5.16 -0.28
N LYS A 350 -1.13 6.40 0.00
CA LYS A 350 -0.33 7.62 -0.06
C LYS A 350 -0.36 8.37 1.27
N VAL A 351 0.38 9.48 1.32
CA VAL A 351 0.54 10.32 2.53
C VAL A 351 -0.81 10.84 3.04
N LEU A 352 -1.72 11.18 2.13
CA LEU A 352 -3.08 11.62 2.45
C LEU A 352 -4.09 10.55 2.00
N THR A 353 -5.16 10.41 2.77
CA THR A 353 -6.28 9.54 2.39
C THR A 353 -7.32 10.36 1.62
N THR A 354 -7.92 9.78 0.59
CA THR A 354 -9.06 10.40 -0.09
C THR A 354 -10.22 10.62 0.87
N ILE A 355 -10.89 11.77 0.75
CA ILE A 355 -12.10 12.06 1.50
C ILE A 355 -13.21 11.23 0.86
N LYS A 356 -13.72 10.24 1.59
CA LYS A 356 -14.87 9.43 1.19
C LYS A 356 -16.11 9.98 1.85
N VAL A 357 -17.20 10.08 1.10
CA VAL A 357 -18.52 10.37 1.66
C VAL A 357 -19.07 9.07 2.24
N ASP A 358 -19.25 9.06 3.55
CA ASP A 358 -19.82 7.96 4.31
C ASP A 358 -21.02 8.43 5.16
N ASP A 359 -21.68 7.50 5.84
CA ASP A 359 -22.84 7.81 6.70
C ASP A 359 -22.49 8.87 7.77
N VAL A 360 -21.26 8.85 8.28
CA VAL A 360 -20.79 9.83 9.27
C VAL A 360 -20.67 11.22 8.65
N THR A 361 -20.18 11.31 7.42
CA THR A 361 -20.12 12.55 6.65
C THR A 361 -21.52 13.12 6.43
N MET A 362 -22.47 12.27 6.05
CA MET A 362 -23.87 12.67 5.86
C MET A 362 -24.52 13.13 7.17
N GLU A 363 -24.28 12.44 8.28
CA GLU A 363 -24.74 12.84 9.62
C GLU A 363 -24.17 14.21 10.05
N LEU A 364 -22.91 14.50 9.71
CA LEU A 364 -22.28 15.79 10.01
C LEU A 364 -22.86 16.93 9.17
N LEU A 365 -23.08 16.70 7.87
CA LEU A 365 -23.71 17.68 7.00
C LEU A 365 -25.15 17.98 7.43
N ALA A 366 -25.93 16.95 7.77
CA ALA A 366 -27.30 17.11 8.23
C ALA A 366 -27.41 17.94 9.52
N LYS A 367 -26.43 17.85 10.45
CA LYS A 367 -26.40 18.67 11.67
C LYS A 367 -26.28 20.17 11.39
N GLU A 368 -25.60 20.53 10.30
CA GLU A 368 -25.44 21.91 9.84
C GLU A 368 -26.51 22.31 8.80
N ASN A 369 -27.51 21.45 8.56
CA ASN A 369 -28.52 21.60 7.51
C ASN A 369 -27.96 21.72 6.09
N TYR A 370 -26.83 21.04 5.84
CA TYR A 370 -26.21 20.96 4.52
C TYR A 370 -26.47 19.60 3.85
N THR A 371 -26.42 19.62 2.51
CA THR A 371 -26.41 18.44 1.64
C THR A 371 -25.15 18.49 0.76
N LEU A 372 -24.83 17.38 0.07
CA LEU A 372 -23.71 17.35 -0.87
C LEU A 372 -23.84 18.38 -2.00
N ASP A 373 -25.07 18.76 -2.35
CA ASP A 373 -25.39 19.76 -3.38
C ASP A 373 -25.39 21.20 -2.83
N THR A 374 -25.20 21.38 -1.53
CA THR A 374 -25.16 22.72 -0.92
C THR A 374 -23.90 23.46 -1.36
N VAL A 375 -24.06 24.75 -1.68
CA VAL A 375 -22.96 25.68 -1.95
C VAL A 375 -22.70 26.48 -0.68
N ILE A 376 -21.46 26.45 -0.18
CA ILE A 376 -21.01 27.14 1.05
C ILE A 376 -20.23 28.40 0.71
#